data_AF-U2ZQN8-F1
#
_entry.id   AF-U2ZQN8-F1
#
_cell.length_a   1.000
_cell.length_b   1.000
_cell.length_c   1.000
_cell.angle_alpha   90.00
_cell.angle_beta   90.00
_cell.angle_gamma   90.00
#
_symmetry.space_group_name_H-M   'P 1'
#
loop_
_entity.id
_entity.type
_entity.pdbx_description
1 polymer ?
#
loop_
_entity_poly.entity_id
_entity_poly.type
_entity_poly.pdbx_seq_one_letter_code
_entity_poly.pdbx_strand_id
1 'polypeptide(L)'
;MATVNDIITAAYRESNLTGVGRSLTSAQSDEGLTLLDSLLPATMGQEVGQELTDLNIGGQHDNAVHDYVPENVRLILNGGAQSLALDPRPYDGQRLAVVDVAGNLSANPLTLTGNGRLVEGAASLVLNTNSLRREWFYRADRGSWTRIDALALSDEFPFPREFDDYFSILLAMRLNPRHGRDLAQSSASWLESQASRLAARYRRPRPVQDWGSRGLLGQCGANIGGELL
;
A
#
# COMPACT_ATOMS: atom_id res chain seq x y z
N MET A 1 -3.12 17.70 5.06
CA MET A 1 -2.68 16.83 3.95
C MET A 1 -3.28 17.38 2.68
N ALA A 2 -2.67 17.16 1.53
CA ALA A 2 -3.19 17.67 0.26
C ALA A 2 -4.42 16.88 -0.19
N THR A 3 -5.34 17.57 -0.84
CA THR A 3 -6.42 16.93 -1.59
C THR A 3 -5.92 16.48 -2.95
N VAL A 4 -6.62 15.55 -3.58
CA VAL A 4 -6.37 15.15 -4.97
C VAL A 4 -6.36 16.37 -5.91
N ASN A 5 -7.28 17.32 -5.71
CA ASN A 5 -7.31 18.56 -6.48
C ASN A 5 -6.06 19.43 -6.28
N ASP A 6 -5.46 19.44 -5.09
CA ASP A 6 -4.21 20.19 -4.84
C ASP A 6 -3.04 19.59 -5.63
N ILE A 7 -2.93 18.26 -5.69
CA ILE A 7 -1.90 17.55 -6.46
C ILE A 7 -2.05 17.83 -7.96
N ILE A 8 -3.28 17.75 -8.48
CA ILE A 8 -3.57 18.03 -9.88
C ILE A 8 -3.25 19.50 -10.18
N THR A 9 -3.69 20.43 -9.34
CA THR A 9 -3.41 21.86 -9.51
C THR A 9 -1.91 22.14 -9.51
N ALA A 10 -1.14 21.51 -8.63
CA ALA A 10 0.30 21.61 -8.61
C ALA A 10 0.93 21.08 -9.92
N ALA A 11 0.50 19.94 -10.42
CA ALA A 11 1.00 19.35 -11.68
C ALA A 11 0.77 20.25 -12.90
N TYR A 12 -0.42 20.87 -13.01
CA TYR A 12 -0.73 21.81 -14.10
C TYR A 12 0.10 23.09 -14.01
N ARG A 13 0.44 23.55 -12.80
CA ARG A 13 1.32 24.71 -12.59
C ARG A 13 2.77 24.38 -12.89
N GLU A 14 3.24 23.21 -12.48
CA GLU A 14 4.58 22.69 -12.78
C GLU A 14 4.79 22.58 -14.30
N SER A 15 3.74 22.15 -15.01
CA SER A 15 3.71 22.09 -16.48
C SER A 15 3.52 23.46 -17.15
N ASN A 16 3.34 24.54 -16.38
CA ASN A 16 2.97 25.88 -16.82
C ASN A 16 1.71 25.92 -17.72
N LEU A 17 0.83 24.92 -17.60
CA LEU A 17 -0.41 24.81 -18.39
C LEU A 17 -1.50 25.72 -17.81
N THR A 18 -1.44 25.97 -16.51
CA THR A 18 -2.32 26.90 -15.81
C THR A 18 -1.47 27.92 -15.06
N GLY A 19 -1.73 29.21 -15.32
CA GLY A 19 -1.02 30.31 -14.66
C GLY A 19 -1.30 30.38 -13.15
N VAL A 20 -0.40 31.02 -12.41
CA VAL A 20 -0.57 31.29 -10.98
C VAL A 20 -1.87 32.09 -10.75
N GLY A 21 -2.66 31.66 -9.75
CA GLY A 21 -3.92 32.32 -9.41
C GLY A 21 -5.13 31.95 -10.28
N ARG A 22 -4.96 31.11 -11.30
CA ARG A 22 -6.10 30.55 -12.07
C ARG A 22 -6.53 29.21 -11.49
N SER A 23 -7.85 28.97 -11.51
CA SER A 23 -8.45 27.66 -11.23
C SER A 23 -8.39 26.77 -12.47
N LEU A 24 -8.39 25.46 -12.25
CA LEU A 24 -8.54 24.49 -13.32
C LEU A 24 -9.96 24.56 -13.90
N THR A 25 -10.07 24.32 -15.20
CA THR A 25 -11.35 24.02 -15.85
C THR A 25 -11.78 22.59 -15.51
N SER A 26 -13.07 22.28 -15.66
CA SER A 26 -13.58 20.91 -15.45
C SER A 26 -12.86 19.87 -16.31
N ALA A 27 -12.64 20.18 -17.58
CA ALA A 27 -11.91 19.29 -18.50
C ALA A 27 -10.47 19.01 -18.01
N GLN A 28 -9.79 20.01 -17.46
CA GLN A 28 -8.44 19.84 -16.92
C GLN A 28 -8.44 19.00 -15.63
N SER A 29 -9.41 19.22 -14.73
CA SER A 29 -9.53 18.40 -13.53
C SER A 29 -9.87 16.95 -13.87
N ASP A 30 -10.72 16.71 -14.86
CA ASP A 30 -11.12 15.37 -15.29
C ASP A 30 -9.94 14.61 -15.93
N GLU A 31 -9.16 15.29 -16.78
CA GLU A 31 -7.94 14.70 -17.36
C GLU A 31 -6.89 14.41 -16.29
N GLY A 32 -6.63 15.37 -15.39
CA GLY A 32 -5.67 15.21 -14.31
C GLY A 32 -6.03 14.07 -13.37
N LEU A 33 -7.32 13.95 -13.04
CA LEU A 33 -7.84 12.86 -12.21
C LEU A 33 -7.67 11.51 -12.89
N THR A 34 -8.06 11.40 -14.16
CA THR A 34 -7.91 10.16 -14.95
C THR A 34 -6.45 9.69 -14.98
N LEU A 35 -5.51 10.60 -15.17
CA LEU A 35 -4.09 10.27 -15.17
C LEU A 35 -3.58 9.88 -13.79
N LEU A 36 -3.95 10.63 -12.75
CA LEU A 36 -3.52 10.33 -11.38
C LEU A 36 -4.08 9.00 -10.88
N ASP A 37 -5.34 8.70 -11.19
CA ASP A 37 -6.00 7.44 -10.89
C ASP A 37 -5.31 6.24 -11.57
N SER A 38 -4.73 6.44 -12.75
CA SER A 38 -3.90 5.42 -13.42
C SER A 38 -2.48 5.30 -12.84
N LEU A 39 -1.91 6.41 -12.33
CA LEU A 39 -0.56 6.45 -11.78
C LEU A 39 -0.49 5.79 -10.40
N LEU A 40 -1.52 5.99 -9.58
CA LEU A 40 -1.56 5.46 -8.23
C LEU A 40 -1.38 3.92 -8.17
N PRO A 41 -2.18 3.09 -8.87
CA PRO A 41 -1.98 1.64 -8.87
C PRO A 41 -0.67 1.23 -9.56
N ALA A 42 -0.16 2.01 -10.52
CA ALA A 42 1.14 1.74 -11.15
C ALA A 42 2.32 1.93 -10.17
N THR A 43 2.22 2.88 -9.24
CA THR A 43 3.22 3.05 -8.18
C THR A 43 3.17 1.97 -7.11
N MET A 44 2.00 1.35 -6.90
CA MET A 44 1.83 0.27 -5.92
C MET A 44 2.45 -1.04 -6.43
N GLY A 45 3.32 -1.64 -5.61
CA GLY A 45 4.04 -2.87 -5.93
C GLY A 45 5.37 -2.69 -6.65
N GLN A 46 5.59 -1.55 -7.32
CA GLN A 46 6.88 -1.17 -7.89
C GLN A 46 7.68 -0.28 -6.95
N GLU A 47 7.09 0.85 -6.53
CA GLU A 47 7.76 1.85 -5.68
C GLU A 47 7.28 1.77 -4.23
N VAL A 48 6.02 1.36 -4.03
CA VAL A 48 5.37 1.30 -2.72
C VAL A 48 4.94 -0.12 -2.39
N GLY A 49 5.46 -0.66 -1.29
CA GLY A 49 5.15 -2.01 -0.82
C GLY A 49 5.80 -3.09 -1.69
N GLN A 50 5.24 -4.30 -1.66
CA GLN A 50 5.70 -5.42 -2.50
C GLN A 50 4.56 -5.95 -3.38
N GLU A 51 4.91 -6.82 -4.31
CA GLU A 51 3.93 -7.61 -5.06
C GLU A 51 3.10 -8.47 -4.12
N LEU A 52 1.81 -8.60 -4.44
CA LEU A 52 0.87 -9.39 -3.68
C LEU A 52 0.98 -10.86 -4.09
N THR A 53 0.99 -11.75 -3.11
CA THR A 53 0.91 -13.20 -3.32
C THR A 53 -0.52 -13.69 -3.08
N ASP A 54 -1.01 -14.58 -3.92
CA ASP A 54 -2.40 -15.04 -3.80
C ASP A 54 -2.53 -16.08 -2.67
N LEU A 55 -3.53 -15.89 -1.81
CA LEU A 55 -3.87 -16.76 -0.70
C LEU A 55 -5.35 -17.14 -0.83
N ASN A 56 -5.62 -18.40 -1.16
CA ASN A 56 -7.00 -18.89 -1.26
C ASN A 56 -7.58 -19.11 0.12
N ILE A 57 -8.76 -18.56 0.34
CA ILE A 57 -9.50 -18.64 1.59
C ILE A 57 -10.89 -19.24 1.31
N GLY A 58 -11.16 -20.37 1.94
CA GLY A 58 -12.32 -21.21 1.70
C GLY A 58 -12.20 -22.06 0.42
N GLY A 59 -12.89 -23.20 0.41
CA GLY A 59 -12.92 -24.13 -0.72
C GLY A 59 -12.06 -25.39 -0.50
N GLN A 60 -11.81 -26.14 -1.59
CA GLN A 60 -11.04 -27.40 -1.53
C GLN A 60 -9.53 -27.21 -1.36
N HIS A 61 -9.01 -26.02 -1.69
CA HIS A 61 -7.60 -25.65 -1.56
C HIS A 61 -7.45 -24.46 -0.61
N ASP A 62 -8.10 -24.56 0.54
CA ASP A 62 -8.06 -23.53 1.57
C ASP A 62 -6.66 -23.47 2.20
N ASN A 63 -6.07 -22.28 2.22
CA ASN A 63 -4.83 -22.04 2.92
C ASN A 63 -5.14 -21.67 4.36
N ALA A 64 -4.70 -22.49 5.31
CA ALA A 64 -4.92 -22.22 6.72
C ALA A 64 -4.26 -20.90 7.14
N VAL A 65 -5.08 -19.93 7.56
CA VAL A 65 -4.63 -18.74 8.28
C VAL A 65 -4.60 -19.10 9.75
N HIS A 66 -3.40 -19.34 10.29
CA HIS A 66 -3.26 -19.86 11.65
C HIS A 66 -3.60 -18.83 12.73
N ASP A 67 -3.03 -17.63 12.65
CA ASP A 67 -3.20 -16.59 13.68
C ASP A 67 -3.53 -15.21 13.10
N TYR A 68 -2.85 -14.84 12.01
CA TYR A 68 -3.07 -13.58 11.31
C TYR A 68 -2.73 -13.73 9.83
N VAL A 69 -3.28 -12.83 9.03
CA VAL A 69 -3.07 -12.75 7.59
C VAL A 69 -1.59 -12.43 7.32
N PRO A 70 -0.89 -13.22 6.48
CA PRO A 70 0.50 -12.97 6.13
C PRO A 70 0.73 -11.63 5.43
N GLU A 71 1.99 -11.21 5.37
CA GLU A 71 2.40 -9.97 4.70
C GLU A 71 2.17 -10.03 3.18
N ASN A 72 1.71 -8.92 2.58
CA ASN A 72 1.56 -8.74 1.12
C ASN A 72 0.78 -9.86 0.44
N VAL A 73 -0.42 -10.15 0.93
CA VAL A 73 -1.27 -11.17 0.35
C VAL A 73 -2.51 -10.59 -0.31
N ARG A 74 -2.97 -11.28 -1.35
CA ARG A 74 -4.29 -11.14 -1.94
C ARG A 74 -5.14 -12.33 -1.51
N LEU A 75 -6.11 -12.06 -0.66
CA LEU A 75 -7.10 -13.04 -0.22
C LEU A 75 -8.09 -13.31 -1.36
N ILE A 76 -8.06 -14.52 -1.88
CA ILE A 76 -9.00 -15.01 -2.89
C ILE A 76 -10.09 -15.78 -2.15
N LEU A 77 -11.26 -15.15 -2.00
CA LEU A 77 -12.37 -15.73 -1.25
C LEU A 77 -13.19 -16.64 -2.15
N ASN A 78 -13.30 -17.90 -1.74
CA ASN A 78 -14.07 -18.93 -2.45
C ASN A 78 -15.15 -19.59 -1.56
N GLY A 79 -15.46 -19.05 -0.38
CA GLY A 79 -16.24 -19.78 0.63
C GLY A 79 -16.91 -18.95 1.73
N GLY A 80 -17.24 -19.64 2.84
CA GLY A 80 -18.15 -19.19 3.90
C GLY A 80 -17.69 -17.98 4.75
N ALA A 81 -18.55 -17.56 5.68
CA ALA A 81 -18.28 -16.43 6.56
C ALA A 81 -17.03 -16.70 7.42
N GLN A 82 -16.13 -15.73 7.48
CA GLN A 82 -14.87 -15.85 8.21
C GLN A 82 -14.51 -14.55 8.93
N SER A 83 -13.70 -14.69 9.97
CA SER A 83 -13.08 -13.57 10.67
C SER A 83 -11.57 -13.74 10.61
N LEU A 84 -10.88 -12.81 9.95
CA LEU A 84 -9.44 -12.85 9.77
C LEU A 84 -8.79 -11.67 10.50
N ALA A 85 -7.79 -11.97 11.33
CA ALA A 85 -6.97 -10.96 11.97
C ALA A 85 -5.84 -10.50 11.05
N LEU A 86 -5.65 -9.19 10.94
CA LEU A 86 -4.52 -8.63 10.22
C LEU A 86 -3.24 -8.77 11.05
N ASP A 87 -2.11 -8.57 10.38
CA ASP A 87 -0.79 -8.53 11.02
C ASP A 87 -0.80 -7.54 12.20
N PRO A 88 -0.40 -7.94 13.42
CA PRO A 88 -0.34 -7.05 14.58
C PRO A 88 0.78 -6.00 14.49
N ARG A 89 1.81 -6.23 13.67
CA ARG A 89 2.99 -5.37 13.52
C ARG A 89 3.32 -5.10 12.04
N PRO A 90 2.38 -4.56 11.27
CA PRO A 90 2.62 -4.32 9.86
C PRO A 90 3.64 -3.18 9.70
N TYR A 91 4.51 -3.32 8.70
CA TYR A 91 5.45 -2.26 8.34
C TYR A 91 4.80 -1.25 7.39
N ASP A 92 5.35 -0.04 7.32
CA ASP A 92 4.83 1.02 6.45
C ASP A 92 4.84 0.55 4.98
N GLY A 93 3.68 0.58 4.32
CA GLY A 93 3.53 0.12 2.94
C GLY A 93 3.23 -1.37 2.76
N GLN A 94 3.04 -2.14 3.82
CA GLN A 94 2.51 -3.51 3.69
C GLN A 94 1.15 -3.49 3.01
N ARG A 95 0.93 -4.41 2.05
CA ARG A 95 -0.29 -4.43 1.23
C ARG A 95 -1.19 -5.61 1.59
N LEU A 96 -2.47 -5.43 1.33
CA LEU A 96 -3.51 -6.45 1.45
C LEU A 96 -4.51 -6.24 0.33
N ALA A 97 -4.90 -7.30 -0.36
CA ALA A 97 -6.06 -7.27 -1.25
C ALA A 97 -7.08 -8.33 -0.86
N VAL A 98 -8.34 -8.08 -1.15
CA VAL A 98 -9.43 -9.04 -1.04
C VAL A 98 -10.15 -9.08 -2.38
N VAL A 99 -10.33 -10.29 -2.91
CA VAL A 99 -11.08 -10.57 -4.14
C VAL A 99 -12.08 -11.67 -3.83
N ASP A 100 -13.37 -11.34 -3.90
CA ASP A 100 -14.46 -12.30 -3.87
C ASP A 100 -14.67 -12.90 -5.25
N VAL A 101 -14.22 -14.14 -5.43
CA VAL A 101 -14.38 -14.90 -6.68
C VAL A 101 -15.69 -15.69 -6.66
N ALA A 102 -16.14 -16.15 -5.49
CA ALA A 102 -17.39 -16.89 -5.35
C ALA A 102 -18.64 -16.01 -5.49
N GLY A 103 -18.53 -14.70 -5.28
CA GLY A 103 -19.63 -13.76 -5.43
C GLY A 103 -20.68 -13.89 -4.33
N ASN A 104 -20.31 -14.36 -3.14
CA ASN A 104 -21.22 -14.75 -2.08
C ASN A 104 -21.01 -14.00 -0.75
N LEU A 105 -20.18 -12.95 -0.73
CA LEU A 105 -19.89 -12.14 0.46
C LEU A 105 -21.14 -11.56 1.15
N SER A 106 -22.24 -11.33 0.43
CA SER A 106 -23.48 -10.85 1.04
C SER A 106 -24.14 -11.89 1.94
N ALA A 107 -24.00 -13.17 1.61
CA ALA A 107 -24.49 -14.29 2.41
C ALA A 107 -23.44 -14.78 3.42
N ASN A 108 -22.17 -14.62 3.08
CA ASN A 108 -21.01 -15.10 3.84
C ASN A 108 -20.02 -13.95 4.07
N PRO A 109 -20.33 -13.00 4.97
CA PRO A 109 -19.49 -11.83 5.15
C PRO A 109 -18.12 -12.19 5.71
N LEU A 110 -17.09 -11.45 5.26
CA LEU A 110 -15.74 -11.50 5.80
C LEU A 110 -15.55 -10.36 6.79
N THR A 111 -15.10 -10.66 8.01
CA THR A 111 -14.70 -9.65 8.99
C THR A 111 -13.18 -9.57 9.05
N LEU A 112 -12.63 -8.41 8.71
CA LEU A 112 -11.22 -8.09 8.94
C LEU A 112 -11.08 -7.42 10.31
N THR A 113 -10.23 -7.97 11.17
CA THR A 113 -9.91 -7.35 12.46
C THR A 113 -8.51 -6.74 12.39
N GLY A 114 -8.37 -5.46 12.76
CA GLY A 114 -7.11 -4.75 12.62
C GLY A 114 -6.01 -5.17 13.60
N ASN A 115 -6.32 -6.06 14.55
CA ASN A 115 -5.37 -6.67 15.49
C ASN A 115 -4.48 -5.64 16.23
N GLY A 116 -5.11 -4.59 16.77
CA GLY A 116 -4.43 -3.46 17.41
C GLY A 116 -4.13 -2.28 16.48
N ARG A 117 -4.42 -2.41 15.18
CA ARG A 117 -4.43 -1.34 14.17
C ARG A 117 -5.87 -1.01 13.74
N LEU A 118 -6.04 0.10 13.05
CA LEU A 118 -7.31 0.48 12.44
C LEU A 118 -7.40 -0.01 10.99
N VAL A 119 -8.61 -0.26 10.51
CA VAL A 119 -8.95 -0.59 9.12
C VAL A 119 -10.02 0.41 8.67
N GLU A 120 -9.69 1.27 7.71
CA GLU A 120 -10.58 2.37 7.29
C GLU A 120 -11.08 3.23 8.48
N GLY A 121 -10.24 3.40 9.52
CA GLY A 121 -10.57 4.16 10.73
C GLY A 121 -11.32 3.40 11.83
N ALA A 122 -11.69 2.13 11.60
CA ALA A 122 -12.38 1.28 12.58
C ALA A 122 -11.50 0.12 13.07
N ALA A 123 -11.80 -0.46 14.23
CA ALA A 123 -11.04 -1.63 14.74
C ALA A 123 -11.31 -2.91 13.95
N SER A 124 -12.47 -3.01 13.30
CA SER A 124 -12.84 -4.09 12.40
C SER A 124 -13.63 -3.55 11.23
N LEU A 125 -13.55 -4.25 10.09
CA LEU A 125 -14.29 -3.95 8.88
C LEU A 125 -15.02 -5.21 8.40
N VAL A 126 -16.32 -5.08 8.17
CA VAL A 126 -17.14 -6.16 7.59
C VAL A 126 -17.28 -5.92 6.08
N LEU A 127 -16.88 -6.91 5.31
CA LEU A 127 -17.02 -6.96 3.86
C LEU A 127 -18.19 -7.88 3.51
N ASN A 128 -19.25 -7.30 2.94
CA ASN A 128 -20.51 -7.98 2.65
C ASN A 128 -21.05 -7.69 1.24
N THR A 129 -20.21 -7.19 0.34
CA THR A 129 -20.58 -6.88 -1.04
C THR A 129 -20.15 -8.02 -1.95
N ASN A 130 -21.08 -8.62 -2.71
CA ASN A 130 -20.74 -9.68 -3.66
C ASN A 130 -19.78 -9.19 -4.74
N SER A 131 -18.85 -10.06 -5.16
CA SER A 131 -17.84 -9.78 -6.18
C SER A 131 -16.95 -8.58 -5.85
N LEU A 132 -16.78 -8.29 -4.55
CA LEU A 132 -15.92 -7.22 -4.08
C LEU A 132 -14.47 -7.46 -4.53
N ARG A 133 -13.85 -6.39 -5.03
CA ARG A 133 -12.40 -6.29 -5.20
C ARG A 133 -11.95 -5.04 -4.48
N ARG A 134 -11.04 -5.20 -3.52
CA ARG A 134 -10.55 -4.07 -2.73
C ARG A 134 -9.11 -4.29 -2.30
N GLU A 135 -8.34 -3.21 -2.29
CA GLU A 135 -6.96 -3.22 -1.86
C GLU A 135 -6.73 -2.18 -0.77
N TRP A 136 -5.81 -2.49 0.14
CA TRP A 136 -5.36 -1.62 1.20
C TRP A 136 -3.84 -1.64 1.27
N PHE A 137 -3.29 -0.56 1.80
CA PHE A 137 -1.91 -0.52 2.27
C PHE A 137 -1.87 0.06 3.68
N TYR A 138 -0.90 -0.39 4.45
CA TYR A 138 -0.72 0.05 5.81
C TYR A 138 0.06 1.37 5.87
N ARG A 139 -0.45 2.31 6.66
CA ARG A 139 0.20 3.58 6.96
C ARG A 139 0.65 3.62 8.41
N ALA A 140 1.97 3.60 8.62
CA ALA A 140 2.55 3.59 9.94
C ALA A 140 2.33 4.89 10.71
N ASP A 141 2.23 6.03 10.02
CA ASP A 141 2.00 7.34 10.62
C ASP A 141 0.59 7.49 11.21
N ARG A 142 -0.41 6.81 10.63
CA ARG A 142 -1.80 6.79 11.11
C ARG A 142 -2.14 5.56 11.95
N GLY A 143 -1.30 4.52 11.91
CA GLY A 143 -1.63 3.22 12.50
C GLY A 143 -2.84 2.56 11.86
N SER A 144 -3.10 2.83 10.57
CA SER A 144 -4.32 2.42 9.88
C SER A 144 -4.03 1.82 8.51
N TRP A 145 -4.75 0.75 8.18
CA TRP A 145 -4.91 0.26 6.83
C TRP A 145 -5.79 1.24 6.05
N THR A 146 -5.22 1.81 5.00
CA THR A 146 -5.86 2.82 4.15
C THR A 146 -6.27 2.18 2.84
N ARG A 147 -7.51 2.40 2.42
CA ARG A 147 -8.05 1.85 1.18
C ARG A 147 -7.39 2.51 -0.04
N ILE A 148 -7.12 1.70 -1.05
CA ILE A 148 -6.74 2.15 -2.39
C ILE A 148 -7.99 2.01 -3.24
N ASP A 149 -8.54 3.14 -3.66
CA ASP A 149 -9.78 3.21 -4.43
C ASP A 149 -9.65 4.25 -5.53
N ALA A 150 -10.66 4.29 -6.40
CA ALA A 150 -10.80 5.37 -7.37
C ALA A 150 -10.84 6.71 -6.65
N LEU A 151 -9.98 7.64 -7.07
CA LEU A 151 -9.86 8.95 -6.43
C LEU A 151 -10.99 9.89 -6.87
N ALA A 152 -11.51 10.70 -5.95
CA ALA A 152 -12.30 11.89 -6.26
C ALA A 152 -11.52 13.18 -5.94
N LEU A 153 -11.87 14.29 -6.60
CA LEU A 153 -11.14 15.57 -6.46
C LEU A 153 -11.10 16.09 -5.01
N SER A 154 -12.15 15.84 -4.23
CA SER A 154 -12.26 16.25 -2.83
C SER A 154 -11.53 15.33 -1.86
N ASP A 155 -11.08 14.16 -2.32
CA ASP A 155 -10.50 13.16 -1.43
C ASP A 155 -9.13 13.59 -0.93
N GLU A 156 -8.84 13.23 0.31
CA GLU A 156 -7.51 13.36 0.86
C GLU A 156 -6.57 12.36 0.18
N PHE A 157 -5.42 12.85 -0.29
CA PHE A 157 -4.48 11.99 -0.97
C PHE A 157 -3.94 10.90 -0.01
N PRO A 158 -3.86 9.62 -0.44
CA PRO A 158 -3.59 8.51 0.48
C PRO A 158 -2.14 8.51 0.99
N PHE A 159 -1.22 9.26 0.39
CA PHE A 159 0.16 9.37 0.84
C PHE A 159 0.38 10.55 1.80
N PRO A 160 1.43 10.50 2.65
CA PRO A 160 1.86 11.66 3.44
C PRO A 160 2.22 12.86 2.57
N ARG A 161 2.01 14.07 3.12
CA ARG A 161 2.23 15.36 2.44
C ARG A 161 3.64 15.53 1.85
N GLU A 162 4.63 14.88 2.45
CA GLU A 162 6.02 14.94 1.98
C GLU A 162 6.22 14.35 0.58
N PHE A 163 5.28 13.54 0.09
CA PHE A 163 5.31 12.96 -1.26
C PHE A 163 4.40 13.67 -2.25
N ASP A 164 3.77 14.79 -1.88
CA ASP A 164 2.90 15.55 -2.78
C ASP A 164 3.68 16.02 -4.03
N ASP A 165 4.93 16.46 -3.84
CA ASP A 165 5.82 16.89 -4.93
C ASP A 165 6.13 15.73 -5.89
N TYR A 166 6.29 14.51 -5.38
CA TYR A 166 6.53 13.33 -6.22
C TYR A 166 5.36 13.10 -7.17
N PHE A 167 4.12 13.04 -6.66
CA PHE A 167 2.96 12.75 -7.48
C PHE A 167 2.59 13.91 -8.41
N SER A 168 2.79 15.17 -7.98
CA SER A 168 2.55 16.33 -8.84
C SER A 168 3.52 16.39 -10.02
N ILE A 169 4.81 16.11 -9.82
CA ILE A 169 5.80 16.08 -10.90
C ILE A 169 5.63 14.84 -11.78
N LEU A 170 5.31 13.68 -11.20
CA LEU A 170 5.00 12.47 -11.96
C LEU A 170 3.79 12.67 -12.88
N LEU A 171 2.76 13.36 -12.38
CA LEU A 171 1.59 13.73 -13.17
C LEU A 171 1.95 14.76 -14.25
N ALA A 172 2.75 15.79 -13.92
CA ALA A 172 3.25 16.75 -14.90
C ALA A 172 4.03 16.08 -16.04
N MET A 173 4.87 15.09 -15.72
CA MET A 173 5.61 14.28 -16.70
C MET A 173 4.67 13.52 -17.66
N ARG A 174 3.49 13.09 -17.20
CA ARG A 174 2.48 12.45 -18.05
C ARG A 174 1.64 13.45 -18.86
N LEU A 175 1.36 14.63 -18.29
CA LEU A 175 0.59 15.68 -18.94
C LEU A 175 1.38 16.37 -20.06
N ASN A 176 2.65 16.70 -19.83
CA ASN A 176 3.48 17.50 -20.72
C ASN A 176 3.52 17.00 -22.19
N PRO A 177 3.75 15.70 -22.47
CA PRO A 177 3.75 15.19 -23.85
C PRO A 177 2.41 15.37 -24.58
N ARG A 178 1.28 15.36 -23.87
CA ARG A 178 -0.06 15.56 -24.46
C ARG A 178 -0.30 16.99 -24.90
N HIS A 179 0.42 17.93 -24.30
CA HIS A 179 0.35 19.35 -24.60
C HIS A 179 1.56 19.85 -25.41
N GLY A 180 2.39 18.94 -25.94
CA GLY A 180 3.56 19.28 -26.74
C GLY A 180 4.64 20.03 -25.95
N ARG A 181 4.77 19.72 -24.66
CA ARG A 181 5.77 20.32 -23.76
C ARG A 181 6.71 19.26 -23.23
N ASP A 182 7.89 19.71 -22.83
CA ASP A 182 8.87 18.91 -22.11
C ASP A 182 8.89 19.28 -20.63
N LEU A 183 9.19 18.31 -19.79
CA LEU A 183 9.43 18.54 -18.36
C LEU A 183 10.79 19.24 -18.18
N ALA A 184 10.86 20.23 -17.30
CA ALA A 184 12.12 20.87 -16.95
C ALA A 184 13.10 19.85 -16.34
N GLN A 185 14.38 19.93 -16.71
CA GLN A 185 15.40 18.98 -16.25
C GLN A 185 15.57 19.00 -14.72
N SER A 186 15.40 20.17 -14.08
CA SER A 186 15.42 20.30 -12.62
C SER A 186 14.28 19.55 -11.93
N SER A 187 13.10 19.51 -12.56
CA SER A 187 11.94 18.79 -12.03
C SER A 187 12.13 17.29 -12.20
N ALA A 188 12.73 16.85 -13.30
CA ALA A 188 13.10 15.45 -13.53
C ALA A 188 14.10 14.94 -12.49
N SER A 189 15.17 15.69 -12.19
CA SER A 189 16.15 15.27 -11.17
C SER A 189 15.57 15.28 -9.74
N TRP A 190 14.63 16.19 -9.46
CA TRP A 190 13.89 16.18 -8.20
C TRP A 190 12.98 14.95 -8.08
N LEU A 191 12.32 14.56 -9.17
CA LEU A 191 11.48 13.35 -9.21
C LEU A 191 12.28 12.10 -8.83
N GLU A 192 13.48 11.91 -9.40
CA GLU A 192 14.37 10.78 -9.07
C GLU A 192 14.76 10.75 -7.58
N SER A 193 15.05 11.93 -7.02
CA SER A 193 15.38 12.08 -5.60
C SER A 193 14.19 11.73 -4.71
N GLN A 194 12.97 12.12 -5.10
CA GLN A 194 11.75 11.81 -4.36
C GLN A 194 11.35 10.34 -4.50
N ALA A 195 11.50 9.74 -5.68
CA ALA A 195 11.29 8.31 -5.91
C ALA A 195 12.15 7.47 -4.97
N SER A 196 13.44 7.82 -4.85
CA SER A 196 14.37 7.14 -3.94
C SER A 196 13.93 7.22 -2.47
N ARG A 197 13.34 8.35 -2.04
CA ARG A 197 12.82 8.52 -0.67
C ARG A 197 11.54 7.72 -0.45
N LEU A 198 10.63 7.73 -1.41
CA LEU A 198 9.38 6.96 -1.38
C LEU A 198 9.70 5.47 -1.25
N ALA A 199 10.56 4.96 -2.14
CA ALA A 199 11.01 3.57 -2.13
C ALA A 199 11.74 3.21 -0.83
N ALA A 200 12.58 4.10 -0.30
CA ALA A 200 13.28 3.85 0.97
C ALA A 200 12.31 3.74 2.16
N ARG A 201 11.26 4.57 2.20
CA ARG A 201 10.26 4.56 3.28
C ARG A 201 9.41 3.30 3.27
N TYR A 202 8.94 2.88 2.11
CA TYR A 202 8.02 1.75 1.96
C TYR A 202 8.72 0.41 1.70
N ARG A 203 10.05 0.38 1.77
CA ARG A 203 10.82 -0.86 1.66
C ARG A 203 10.58 -1.74 2.89
N ARG A 204 10.29 -3.02 2.64
CA ARG A 204 10.21 -4.04 3.69
C ARG A 204 11.48 -4.01 4.55
N PRO A 205 11.36 -3.86 5.89
CA PRO A 205 12.51 -3.97 6.78
C PRO A 205 13.21 -5.32 6.56
N ARG A 206 14.54 -5.33 6.50
CA ARG A 206 15.25 -6.60 6.52
C ARG A 206 14.86 -7.34 7.80
N PRO A 207 14.58 -8.66 7.74
CA PRO A 207 14.41 -9.42 8.96
C PRO A 207 15.66 -9.18 9.80
N VAL A 208 15.47 -8.67 11.01
CA VAL A 208 16.57 -8.56 11.97
C VAL A 208 17.07 -9.98 12.12
N GLN A 209 18.27 -10.25 11.60
CA GLN A 209 18.92 -11.52 11.86
C GLN A 209 19.01 -11.59 13.38
N ASP A 210 18.30 -12.53 13.98
CA ASP A 210 18.27 -12.68 15.41
C ASP A 210 19.57 -13.39 15.81
N TRP A 211 20.59 -12.59 16.12
CA TRP A 211 21.86 -13.11 16.65
C TRP A 211 21.69 -13.60 18.11
N GLY A 212 20.49 -13.47 18.70
CA GLY A 212 20.18 -13.79 20.09
C GLY A 212 19.54 -15.16 20.35
N SER A 213 19.05 -15.88 19.33
CA SER A 213 18.36 -17.17 19.52
C SER A 213 19.14 -18.41 19.05
N ARG A 214 20.36 -18.23 18.51
CA ARG A 214 21.33 -19.32 18.31
C ARG A 214 22.47 -19.18 19.32
N GLY A 215 22.29 -19.89 20.44
CA GLY A 215 23.14 -19.98 21.62
C GLY A 215 24.63 -19.65 21.45
N LEU A 216 25.05 -18.56 22.09
CA LEU A 216 26.43 -18.29 22.50
C LEU A 216 26.73 -18.88 23.91
N LEU A 217 25.92 -19.82 24.37
CA LEU A 217 26.10 -20.57 25.63
C LEU A 217 25.83 -22.07 25.42
N GLY A 218 26.46 -22.68 24.42
CA GLY A 218 26.22 -24.09 24.14
C GLY A 218 27.24 -24.72 23.22
N GLN A 219 28.52 -24.77 23.64
CA GLN A 219 29.48 -25.85 23.35
C GLN A 219 30.84 -25.57 24.03
N CYS A 220 30.84 -25.59 25.37
CA CYS A 220 32.02 -25.95 26.14
C CYS A 220 31.61 -27.04 27.13
N GLY A 221 31.20 -28.19 26.60
CA GLY A 221 31.17 -29.43 27.35
C GLY A 221 32.60 -29.91 27.52
N ALA A 222 33.28 -29.43 28.56
CA ALA A 222 34.50 -30.07 29.03
C ALA A 222 34.12 -31.49 29.49
N ASN A 223 34.60 -32.48 28.74
CA ASN A 223 34.52 -33.89 29.10
C ASN A 223 35.31 -34.10 30.39
N ILE A 224 34.63 -34.15 31.54
CA ILE A 224 35.19 -34.65 32.80
C ILE A 224 34.58 -36.03 33.03
N GLY A 225 34.99 -36.98 32.20
CA GLY A 225 34.76 -38.40 32.41
C GLY A 225 36.07 -39.04 32.81
N GLY A 226 36.23 -39.34 34.09
CA GLY A 226 37.34 -40.16 34.58
C GLY A 226 37.19 -41.59 34.10
N GLU A 227 38.29 -42.17 33.62
CA GLU A 227 38.48 -43.61 33.62
C GLU A 227 39.57 -43.96 34.63
N LEU A 228 39.17 -44.87 35.51
CA LEU A 228 40.00 -45.62 36.43
C LEU A 228 41.03 -46.44 35.64
N LEU A 229 42.30 -46.34 36.03
CA LEU A 229 43.21 -47.46 36.32
C LEU A 229 44.36 -46.93 37.19
#